data_AF-A0AAU4BJL4-F1
#
_entry.id   AF-A0AAU4BJL4-F1
#
_cell.length_a   1.000
_cell.length_b   1.000
_cell.length_c   1.000
_cell.angle_alpha   90.00
_cell.angle_beta   90.00
_cell.angle_gamma   90.00
#
_symmetry.space_group_name_H-M   'P 1'
#
loop_
_entity.id
_entity.type
_entity.pdbx_description
1 polymer ?
#
loop_
_entity_poly.entity_id
_entity_poly.type
_entity_poly.pdbx_seq_one_letter_code
_entity_poly.pdbx_strand_id
1 'polypeptide(L)'
;MAIDTEPTRTSPLWTWNLAGRALRLVMLLILLACGLLMFTRAFPQEVTPAHLHEDLREGRVDYLEMESGENAYDDGGQVRWSSGLLTWQETWVPGPDWGAGLPRDVRVTPVADLHDEYPWWKNRHPAYLAWGACLLWLAMLAVTAARPDHRYAGRWSWFWMYTVGLSGALLYLLLEPHPLWKRGGDELDAPRRHVHGATGLLAAALLGLATLGLLFGLRAIVH
;
A
#
# COMPACT_ATOMS: atom_id res chain seq x y z
N MET A 1 17.55 -58.29 -20.94
CA MET A 1 16.58 -57.42 -20.25
C MET A 1 17.29 -56.08 -20.05
N ALA A 2 17.14 -55.17 -21.02
CA ALA A 2 17.79 -53.86 -20.97
C ALA A 2 16.84 -52.90 -20.24
N ILE A 3 17.32 -52.30 -19.15
CA ILE A 3 16.58 -51.28 -18.41
C ILE A 3 16.76 -49.99 -19.20
N ASP A 4 15.72 -49.60 -19.92
CA ASP A 4 15.66 -48.35 -20.66
C ASP A 4 15.52 -47.21 -19.65
N THR A 5 16.64 -46.61 -19.27
CA THR A 5 16.65 -45.45 -18.37
C THR A 5 16.32 -44.22 -19.20
N GLU A 6 15.04 -43.88 -19.30
CA GLU A 6 14.60 -42.61 -19.87
C GLU A 6 15.31 -41.46 -19.13
N PRO A 7 16.05 -40.59 -19.84
CA PRO A 7 16.66 -39.44 -19.22
C PRO A 7 15.54 -38.53 -18.70
N THR A 8 15.54 -38.31 -17.38
CA THR A 8 14.71 -37.33 -16.70
C THR A 8 15.00 -35.94 -17.26
N ARG A 9 14.33 -35.59 -18.36
CA ARG A 9 14.24 -34.22 -18.87
C ARG A 9 13.49 -33.41 -17.82
N THR A 10 14.23 -32.88 -16.84
CA THR A 10 13.78 -31.73 -16.07
C THR A 10 13.63 -30.58 -17.05
N SER A 11 12.43 -30.44 -17.61
CA SER A 11 12.18 -29.45 -18.64
C SER A 11 12.41 -28.06 -18.03
N PRO A 12 13.15 -27.17 -18.72
CA PRO A 12 13.46 -25.82 -18.23
C PRO A 12 12.20 -25.00 -17.90
N LEU A 13 11.03 -25.43 -18.37
CA LEU A 13 9.72 -24.82 -18.09
C LEU A 13 9.32 -24.87 -16.60
N TRP A 14 9.80 -25.85 -15.82
CA TRP A 14 9.44 -25.96 -14.40
C TRP A 14 10.07 -24.87 -13.53
N THR A 15 11.35 -24.53 -13.77
CA THR A 15 12.06 -23.48 -13.01
C THR A 15 11.48 -22.09 -13.27
N TRP A 16 11.02 -21.82 -14.50
CA TRP A 16 10.34 -20.57 -14.84
C TRP A 16 9.02 -20.39 -14.08
N ASN A 17 8.27 -21.47 -13.85
CA ASN A 17 7.02 -21.42 -13.10
C ASN A 17 7.24 -21.12 -11.61
N LEU A 18 8.29 -21.70 -11.00
CA LEU A 18 8.61 -21.44 -9.59
C LEU A 18 9.10 -20.01 -9.39
N ALA A 19 10.03 -19.53 -10.23
CA ALA A 19 10.54 -18.17 -10.17
C ALA A 19 9.41 -17.14 -10.36
N GLY A 20 8.51 -17.38 -11.31
CA GLY A 20 7.35 -16.51 -11.53
C GLY A 20 6.38 -16.47 -10.34
N ARG A 21 6.14 -17.60 -9.68
CA ARG A 21 5.31 -17.65 -8.45
C ARG A 21 5.98 -16.93 -7.29
N ALA A 22 7.27 -17.17 -7.06
CA ALA A 22 8.04 -16.53 -6.02
C ALA A 22 8.04 -15.00 -6.19
N LEU A 23 8.31 -14.52 -7.41
CA LEU A 23 8.26 -13.09 -7.72
C LEU A 23 6.88 -12.49 -7.41
N ARG A 24 5.78 -13.16 -7.78
CA ARG A 24 4.42 -12.68 -7.48
C ARG A 24 4.13 -12.63 -5.99
N LEU A 25 4.56 -13.63 -5.24
CA LEU A 25 4.41 -13.63 -3.78
C LEU A 25 5.18 -12.47 -3.17
N VAL A 26 6.41 -12.23 -3.61
CA VAL A 26 7.21 -11.08 -3.15
C VAL A 26 6.51 -9.76 -3.48
N MET A 27 6.04 -9.57 -4.72
CA MET A 27 5.30 -8.36 -5.11
C MET A 27 4.01 -8.18 -4.29
N LEU A 28 3.28 -9.27 -4.03
CA LEU A 28 2.05 -9.24 -3.23
C LEU A 28 2.35 -8.82 -1.79
N LEU A 29 3.39 -9.39 -1.17
CA LEU A 29 3.82 -9.01 0.17
C LEU A 29 4.25 -7.55 0.25
N ILE A 30 4.98 -7.05 -0.75
CA ILE A 30 5.39 -5.64 -0.83
C ILE A 30 4.15 -4.75 -0.94
N LEU A 31 3.20 -5.07 -1.83
CA LEU A 31 1.97 -4.27 -1.99
C LEU A 31 1.11 -4.26 -0.74
N LEU A 32 0.99 -5.40 -0.05
CA LEU A 32 0.27 -5.49 1.23
C LEU A 32 0.97 -4.66 2.31
N ALA A 33 2.29 -4.73 2.42
CA ALA A 33 3.05 -3.94 3.37
C ALA A 33 2.90 -2.43 3.08
N CYS A 34 3.03 -2.00 1.82
CA CYS A 34 2.80 -0.61 1.42
C CYS A 34 1.36 -0.16 1.70
N GLY A 35 0.36 -1.00 1.39
CA GLY A 35 -1.05 -0.71 1.66
C GLY A 35 -1.31 -0.55 3.17
N LEU A 36 -0.74 -1.41 3.99
CA LEU A 36 -0.85 -1.34 5.46
C LEU A 36 -0.18 -0.07 6.02
N LEU A 37 1.00 0.28 5.52
CA LEU A 37 1.70 1.50 5.91
C LEU A 37 0.93 2.76 5.54
N MET A 38 0.35 2.79 4.34
CA MET A 38 -0.50 3.91 3.91
C MET A 38 -1.80 3.98 4.72
N PHE A 39 -2.40 2.83 5.03
CA PHE A 39 -3.61 2.75 5.84
C PHE A 39 -3.40 3.29 7.25
N THR A 40 -2.38 2.80 7.96
CA THR A 40 -2.05 3.26 9.32
C THR A 40 -1.74 4.75 9.36
N ARG A 41 -1.05 5.28 8.35
CA ARG A 41 -0.84 6.72 8.22
C ARG A 41 -2.12 7.49 7.95
N ALA A 42 -2.98 7.02 7.04
CA ALA A 42 -4.21 7.72 6.64
C ALA A 42 -5.24 7.82 7.78
N PHE A 43 -5.21 6.88 8.73
CA PHE A 43 -6.11 6.82 9.87
C PHE A 43 -5.31 6.84 11.18
N PRO A 44 -4.73 8.00 11.56
CA PRO A 44 -4.04 8.13 12.83
C PRO A 44 -5.03 7.95 13.99
N GLN A 45 -4.54 7.47 15.13
CA GLN A 45 -5.31 7.35 16.35
C GLN A 45 -5.45 8.72 17.03
N GLU A 46 -6.68 9.17 17.24
CA GLU A 46 -6.96 10.38 18.02
C GLU A 46 -6.62 10.14 19.50
N VAL A 47 -5.67 10.92 20.02
CA VAL A 47 -5.21 10.82 21.41
C VAL A 47 -5.20 12.19 22.07
N THR A 48 -5.12 12.21 23.40
CA THR A 48 -5.07 13.47 24.16
C THR A 48 -3.70 14.14 24.05
N PRO A 49 -3.62 15.49 24.19
CA PRO A 49 -2.34 16.20 24.15
C PRO A 49 -1.32 15.74 25.20
N ALA A 50 -1.79 15.17 26.32
CA ALA A 50 -0.90 14.61 27.35
C ALA A 50 -0.05 13.45 26.82
N HIS A 51 -0.59 12.60 25.94
CA HIS A 51 0.17 11.48 25.34
C HIS A 51 1.30 11.97 24.44
N LEU A 52 1.09 13.05 23.68
CA LEU A 52 2.15 13.65 22.88
C LEU A 52 3.32 14.10 23.77
N HIS A 53 3.04 14.77 24.88
CA HIS A 53 4.08 15.21 25.81
C HIS A 53 4.83 14.04 26.45
N GLU A 54 4.11 12.97 26.79
CA GLU A 54 4.71 11.74 27.32
C GLU A 54 5.63 11.07 26.29
N ASP A 55 5.17 10.89 25.06
CA ASP A 55 5.95 10.31 23.96
C ASP A 55 7.20 11.14 23.63
N LEU A 56 7.08 12.47 23.63
CA LEU A 56 8.21 13.37 23.44
C LEU A 56 9.21 13.27 24.60
N ARG A 57 8.74 13.19 25.84
CA ARG A 57 9.59 13.05 27.03
C ARG A 57 10.36 11.73 27.04
N GLU A 58 9.73 10.66 26.56
CA GLU A 58 10.34 9.33 26.47
C GLU A 58 11.17 9.11 25.20
N GLY A 59 11.21 10.10 24.30
CA GLY A 59 11.94 9.98 23.03
C GLY A 59 11.35 8.92 22.09
N ARG A 60 10.05 8.62 22.21
CA ARG A 60 9.34 7.66 21.35
C ARG A 60 8.94 8.26 20.01
N VAL A 61 8.92 9.59 19.89
CA VAL A 61 8.52 10.26 18.65
C VAL A 61 9.64 10.16 17.61
N ASP A 62 9.44 9.28 16.64
CA ASP A 62 10.34 9.14 15.48
C ASP A 62 10.13 10.28 14.48
N TYR A 63 8.89 10.74 14.37
CA TYR A 63 8.47 11.68 13.34
C TYR A 63 7.22 12.46 13.75
N LEU A 64 7.18 13.75 13.42
CA LEU A 64 6.12 14.68 13.83
C LEU A 64 5.75 15.61 12.65
N GLU A 65 4.50 15.54 12.21
CA GLU A 65 3.84 16.37 11.21
C GLU A 65 2.95 17.40 11.92
N MET A 66 2.97 18.63 11.42
CA MET A 66 2.13 19.70 11.92
C MET A 66 1.39 20.31 10.75
N GLU A 67 0.07 20.40 10.85
CA GLU A 67 -0.70 21.12 9.86
C GLU A 67 -0.39 22.61 9.96
N SER A 68 0.26 23.15 8.93
CA SER A 68 0.64 24.55 8.85
C SER A 68 -0.50 25.36 8.25
N GLY A 69 -1.36 25.92 9.11
CA GLY A 69 -2.28 26.99 8.73
C GLY A 69 -1.68 28.37 8.99
N GLU A 70 -2.14 29.39 8.26
CA GLU A 70 -1.73 30.80 8.45
C GLU A 70 -1.93 31.27 9.91
N ASN A 71 -2.91 30.70 10.61
CA ASN A 71 -3.23 30.98 12.01
C ASN A 71 -2.85 29.86 12.99
N ALA A 72 -2.07 28.85 12.57
CA ALA A 72 -1.78 27.68 13.42
C ALA A 72 -1.11 28.06 14.75
N TYR A 73 -0.41 29.20 14.80
CA TYR A 73 0.21 29.71 16.01
C TYR A 73 -0.81 30.26 17.03
N ASP A 74 -1.89 30.89 16.56
CA ASP A 74 -2.88 31.54 17.44
C ASP A 74 -4.02 30.59 17.79
N ASP A 75 -4.54 29.88 16.78
CA ASP A 75 -5.73 29.02 16.93
C ASP A 75 -5.36 27.60 17.41
N GLY A 76 -4.10 27.22 17.26
CA GLY A 76 -3.65 25.84 17.39
C GLY A 76 -3.73 25.07 16.08
N GLY A 77 -3.38 23.80 16.13
CA GLY A 77 -3.32 22.96 14.94
C GLY A 77 -3.39 21.48 15.23
N GLN A 78 -3.69 20.71 14.19
CA GLN A 78 -3.55 19.25 14.23
C GLN A 78 -2.06 18.89 14.21
N VAL A 79 -1.66 18.10 15.21
CA VAL A 79 -0.34 17.48 15.28
C VAL A 79 -0.51 16.00 15.06
N ARG A 80 0.26 15.46 14.13
CA ARG A 80 0.32 14.03 13.85
C ARG A 80 1.72 13.54 14.09
N TRP A 81 1.89 12.41 14.75
CA TRP A 81 3.22 11.87 14.97
C TRP A 81 3.22 10.35 14.87
N SER A 82 4.41 9.81 14.72
CA SER A 82 4.66 8.38 14.67
C SER A 82 5.58 7.98 15.82
N SER A 83 5.16 6.97 16.58
CA SER A 83 5.93 6.31 17.64
C SER A 83 6.51 4.96 17.20
N GLY A 84 6.62 4.76 15.89
CA GLY A 84 7.09 3.54 15.24
C GLY A 84 6.45 3.35 13.87
N LEU A 85 6.95 2.36 13.09
CA LEU A 85 6.61 2.20 11.68
C LEU A 85 5.10 2.12 11.35
N LEU A 86 4.28 1.62 12.26
CA LEU A 86 2.85 1.35 12.05
C LEU A 86 1.92 2.11 13.00
N THR A 87 2.47 2.89 13.93
CA THR A 87 1.67 3.62 14.92
C THR A 87 1.72 5.09 14.58
N TRP A 88 0.58 5.61 14.13
CA TRP A 88 0.36 7.03 13.89
C TRP A 88 -0.70 7.53 14.85
N GLN A 89 -0.41 8.66 15.47
CA GLN A 89 -1.26 9.32 16.45
C GLN A 89 -1.53 10.75 16.00
N GLU A 90 -2.67 11.29 16.41
CA GLU A 90 -3.10 12.65 16.10
C GLU A 90 -3.72 13.30 17.33
N THR A 91 -3.43 14.58 17.53
CA THR A 91 -4.09 15.38 18.56
C THR A 91 -4.25 16.83 18.09
N TRP A 92 -5.20 17.54 18.70
CA TRP A 92 -5.32 18.98 18.55
C TRP A 92 -4.54 19.67 19.67
N VAL A 93 -3.61 20.56 19.31
CA VAL A 93 -2.82 21.34 20.29
C VAL A 93 -3.23 22.81 20.20
N PRO A 94 -3.65 23.45 21.31
CA PRO A 94 -3.93 24.88 21.34
C PRO A 94 -2.69 25.72 21.03
N GLY A 95 -2.87 26.81 20.27
CA GLY A 95 -1.78 27.68 19.79
C GLY A 95 -0.80 28.21 20.86
N PRO A 96 -1.26 28.74 22.00
CA PRO A 96 -0.38 29.33 23.01
C PRO A 96 0.61 28.33 23.66
N ASP A 97 0.26 27.05 23.68
CA ASP A 97 1.05 25.99 24.33
C ASP A 97 2.04 25.31 23.37
N TRP A 98 1.97 25.66 22.08
CA TRP A 98 2.63 24.99 20.96
C TRP A 98 4.16 24.89 21.05
N GLY A 99 4.82 25.90 21.60
CA GLY A 99 6.29 25.97 21.67
C GLY A 99 6.88 25.74 23.07
N ALA A 100 6.04 25.79 24.11
CA ALA A 100 6.52 25.82 25.49
C ALA A 100 6.99 24.45 26.01
N GLY A 101 6.55 23.35 25.38
CA GLY A 101 6.82 21.98 25.82
C GLY A 101 7.72 21.14 24.90
N LEU A 102 8.09 21.65 23.72
CA LEU A 102 8.89 20.89 22.77
C LEU A 102 10.36 20.84 23.23
N PRO A 103 10.97 19.64 23.36
CA PRO A 103 12.40 19.56 23.61
C PRO A 103 13.15 20.27 22.49
N ARG A 104 14.18 21.07 22.83
CA ARG A 104 14.98 21.84 21.84
C ARG A 104 15.61 20.97 20.75
N ASP A 105 15.71 19.68 20.98
CA ASP A 105 16.39 18.73 20.10
C ASP A 105 15.43 18.06 19.11
N VAL A 106 14.10 18.26 19.26
CA VAL A 106 13.09 17.70 18.37
C VAL A 106 13.03 18.56 17.11
N ARG A 107 13.42 17.98 15.97
CA ARG A 107 13.28 18.63 14.67
C ARG A 107 11.81 18.61 14.25
N VAL A 108 11.11 19.69 14.57
CA VAL A 108 9.84 20.01 13.94
C VAL A 108 10.12 20.33 12.47
N THR A 109 9.50 19.59 11.56
CA THR A 109 9.55 19.91 10.12
C THR A 109 8.19 20.48 9.74
N PRO A 110 8.06 21.79 9.51
CA PRO A 110 6.80 22.37 9.06
C PRO A 110 6.36 21.71 7.75
N VAL A 111 5.09 21.30 7.65
CA VAL A 111 4.59 20.65 6.43
C VAL A 111 4.62 21.61 5.22
N ALA A 112 4.59 22.92 5.46
CA ALA A 112 4.70 23.94 4.40
C ALA A 112 6.11 24.02 3.78
N ASP A 113 7.18 23.94 4.58
CA ASP A 113 8.57 24.04 4.08
C ASP A 113 9.07 22.78 3.36
N LEU A 114 8.30 21.70 3.49
CA LEU A 114 8.57 20.41 2.86
C LEU A 114 8.46 20.45 1.34
N HIS A 115 7.77 21.45 0.78
CA HIS A 115 7.54 21.52 -0.66
C HIS A 115 8.63 22.26 -1.44
N ASP A 116 9.32 23.24 -0.83
CA ASP A 116 10.15 24.20 -1.57
C ASP A 116 11.66 24.08 -1.33
N GLU A 117 12.14 23.58 -0.18
CA GLU A 117 13.57 23.72 0.17
C GLU A 117 14.36 22.41 0.34
N TYR A 118 13.69 21.27 0.53
CA TYR A 118 14.37 19.99 0.70
C TYR A 118 14.27 19.12 -0.55
N PRO A 119 15.41 18.69 -1.13
CA PRO A 119 15.39 17.67 -2.16
C PRO A 119 14.67 16.44 -1.61
N TRP A 120 13.60 16.02 -2.28
CA TRP A 120 12.68 14.95 -1.86
C TRP A 120 13.38 13.63 -1.44
N TRP A 121 14.62 13.40 -1.86
CA TRP A 121 15.44 12.25 -1.46
C TRP A 121 16.09 12.36 -0.06
N LYS A 122 16.19 13.57 0.51
CA LYS A 122 16.74 13.81 1.86
C LYS A 122 15.70 13.78 2.96
N ASN A 123 14.42 13.95 2.61
CA ASN A 123 13.33 13.84 3.57
C ASN A 123 13.14 12.37 3.94
N ARG A 124 13.31 12.02 5.21
CA ARG A 124 12.94 10.71 5.78
C ARG A 124 11.45 10.40 5.69
N HIS A 125 10.66 11.31 5.10
CA HIS A 125 9.27 11.04 4.79
C HIS A 125 9.14 9.73 4.01
N PRO A 126 8.13 8.90 4.32
CA PRO A 126 7.76 7.75 3.50
C PRO A 126 7.26 8.15 2.09
N ALA A 127 7.48 9.39 1.64
CA ALA A 127 7.25 9.82 0.27
C ALA A 127 7.97 8.90 -0.73
N TYR A 128 9.17 8.41 -0.42
CA TYR A 128 9.84 7.41 -1.26
C TYR A 128 9.10 6.06 -1.29
N LEU A 129 8.38 5.69 -0.23
CA LEU A 129 7.51 4.51 -0.22
C LEU A 129 6.26 4.75 -1.07
N ALA A 130 5.68 5.96 -1.01
CA ALA A 130 4.56 6.34 -1.87
C ALA A 130 4.96 6.36 -3.36
N TRP A 131 6.12 6.93 -3.69
CA TRP A 131 6.70 6.90 -5.02
C TRP A 131 7.07 5.47 -5.45
N GLY A 132 7.66 4.68 -4.56
CA GLY A 132 7.98 3.27 -4.81
C GLY A 132 6.72 2.44 -5.09
N ALA A 133 5.66 2.64 -4.31
CA ALA A 133 4.35 2.02 -4.54
C ALA A 133 3.74 2.49 -5.87
N CYS A 134 3.85 3.78 -6.21
CA CYS A 134 3.39 4.33 -7.48
C CYS A 134 4.16 3.73 -8.68
N LEU A 135 5.49 3.65 -8.61
CA LEU A 135 6.32 3.05 -9.64
C LEU A 135 6.05 1.54 -9.77
N LEU A 136 5.90 0.83 -8.65
CA LEU A 136 5.54 -0.59 -8.64
C LEU A 136 4.16 -0.80 -9.27
N TRP A 137 3.20 0.07 -8.96
CA TRP A 137 1.87 0.06 -9.55
C TRP A 137 1.92 0.32 -11.06
N LEU A 138 2.68 1.31 -11.52
CA LEU A 138 2.87 1.60 -12.94
C LEU A 138 3.54 0.44 -13.68
N ALA A 139 4.57 -0.17 -13.08
CA ALA A 139 5.23 -1.35 -13.63
C ALA A 139 4.26 -2.53 -13.76
N MET A 140 3.43 -2.77 -12.73
CA MET A 140 2.38 -3.79 -12.79
C MET A 140 1.34 -3.51 -13.87
N LEU A 141 0.91 -2.25 -13.99
CA LEU A 141 -0.03 -1.84 -15.03
C LEU A 141 0.56 -2.07 -16.42
N ALA A 142 1.83 -1.70 -16.63
CA ALA A 142 2.54 -1.90 -17.89
C ALA A 142 2.68 -3.40 -18.23
N VAL A 143 3.05 -4.23 -17.27
CA VAL A 143 3.12 -5.70 -17.44
C VAL A 143 1.75 -6.27 -17.80
N THR A 144 0.70 -5.79 -17.13
CA THR A 144 -0.67 -6.21 -17.39
C THR A 144 -1.09 -5.80 -18.80
N ALA A 145 -0.87 -4.55 -19.21
CA ALA A 145 -1.24 -4.04 -20.53
C ALA A 145 -0.46 -4.72 -21.68
N ALA A 146 0.81 -5.06 -21.46
CA ALA A 146 1.68 -5.68 -22.44
C ALA A 146 1.33 -7.16 -22.70
N ARG A 147 0.69 -7.85 -21.75
CA ARG A 147 0.36 -9.27 -21.91
C ARG A 147 -0.84 -9.47 -22.85
N PRO A 148 -0.74 -10.33 -23.87
CA PRO A 148 -1.89 -10.68 -24.73
C PRO A 148 -2.81 -11.71 -24.08
N ASP A 149 -2.26 -12.65 -23.32
CA ASP A 149 -3.00 -13.80 -22.79
C ASP A 149 -3.49 -13.55 -21.37
N HIS A 150 -4.63 -12.88 -21.25
CA HIS A 150 -5.38 -12.82 -19.99
C HIS A 150 -6.50 -13.85 -19.98
N ARG A 151 -6.55 -14.63 -18.90
CA ARG A 151 -7.47 -15.74 -18.78
C ARG A 151 -8.84 -15.28 -18.26
N TYR A 152 -8.88 -14.49 -17.20
CA TYR A 152 -10.13 -14.21 -16.49
C TYR A 152 -10.83 -12.92 -16.96
N ALA A 153 -10.06 -11.91 -17.34
CA ALA A 153 -10.59 -10.60 -17.71
C ALA A 153 -9.78 -9.96 -18.83
N GLY A 154 -10.44 -9.19 -19.70
CA GLY A 154 -9.74 -8.46 -20.77
C GLY A 154 -8.85 -7.34 -20.22
N ARG A 155 -7.91 -6.86 -21.04
CA ARG A 155 -6.98 -5.76 -20.68
C ARG A 155 -7.68 -4.55 -20.07
N TRP A 156 -8.79 -4.12 -20.68
CA TRP A 156 -9.58 -2.98 -20.20
C TRP A 156 -10.29 -3.26 -18.88
N SER A 157 -10.74 -4.50 -18.65
CA SER A 157 -11.33 -4.87 -17.36
C SER A 157 -10.29 -4.82 -16.24
N TRP A 158 -9.09 -5.36 -16.49
CA TRP A 158 -7.98 -5.26 -15.55
C TRP A 158 -7.54 -3.82 -15.31
N PHE A 159 -7.44 -3.01 -16.36
CA PHE A 159 -7.16 -1.57 -16.24
C PHE A 159 -8.11 -0.91 -15.23
N TRP A 160 -9.43 -1.09 -15.37
CA TRP A 160 -10.39 -0.52 -14.43
C TRP A 160 -10.24 -1.04 -13.01
N MET A 161 -9.99 -2.34 -12.82
CA MET A 161 -9.73 -2.89 -11.48
C MET A 161 -8.47 -2.30 -10.85
N TYR A 162 -7.44 -1.99 -11.63
CA TYR A 162 -6.23 -1.29 -11.15
C TYR A 162 -6.50 0.16 -10.75
N THR A 163 -7.43 0.84 -11.41
CA THR A 163 -7.77 2.24 -11.06
C THR A 163 -8.49 2.36 -9.72
N VAL A 164 -9.21 1.33 -9.27
CA VAL A 164 -9.92 1.32 -7.98
C VAL A 164 -9.02 0.77 -6.86
N GLY A 165 -7.83 1.35 -6.76
CA GLY A 165 -6.84 1.11 -5.70
C GLY A 165 -6.01 -0.17 -5.84
N LEU A 166 -5.37 -0.59 -4.74
CA LEU A 166 -4.51 -1.79 -4.67
C LEU A 166 -5.25 -3.10 -4.94
N SER A 167 -6.58 -3.09 -4.89
CA SER A 167 -7.44 -4.27 -5.00
C SER A 167 -7.27 -5.00 -6.35
N GLY A 168 -7.16 -4.27 -7.47
CA GLY A 168 -6.92 -4.86 -8.79
C GLY A 168 -5.55 -5.53 -8.92
N ALA A 169 -4.51 -4.95 -8.32
CA ALA A 169 -3.17 -5.54 -8.32
C ALA A 169 -3.13 -6.84 -7.52
N LEU A 170 -3.79 -6.88 -6.36
CA LEU A 170 -3.93 -8.09 -5.55
C LEU A 170 -4.67 -9.19 -6.30
N LEU A 171 -5.82 -8.86 -6.91
CA LEU A 171 -6.59 -9.80 -7.73
C LEU A 171 -5.77 -10.33 -8.91
N TYR A 172 -5.04 -9.46 -9.61
CA TYR A 172 -4.20 -9.85 -10.72
C TYR A 172 -3.09 -10.82 -10.29
N LEU A 173 -2.39 -10.50 -9.19
CA LEU A 173 -1.35 -11.36 -8.63
C LEU A 173 -1.88 -12.72 -8.20
N LEU A 174 -3.09 -12.75 -7.65
CA LEU A 174 -3.73 -13.95 -7.15
C LEU A 174 -4.24 -14.85 -8.29
N LEU A 175 -4.73 -14.26 -9.38
CA LEU A 175 -5.46 -14.96 -10.46
C LEU A 175 -4.61 -15.24 -11.71
N GLU A 176 -3.76 -14.32 -12.14
CA GLU A 176 -3.16 -14.34 -13.49
C GLU A 176 -1.66 -14.68 -13.50
N PRO A 177 -1.19 -15.44 -14.52
CA PRO A 177 -1.93 -16.22 -15.51
C PRO A 177 -2.46 -17.56 -14.95
N HIS A 178 -1.97 -17.95 -13.78
CA HIS A 178 -2.43 -19.13 -13.07
C HIS A 178 -2.70 -18.75 -11.61
N PRO A 179 -3.81 -19.19 -11.02
CA PRO A 179 -4.11 -18.93 -9.63
C PRO A 179 -3.02 -19.45 -8.70
N LEU A 180 -2.62 -18.63 -7.73
CA LEU A 180 -1.55 -19.01 -6.78
C LEU A 180 -1.91 -20.21 -5.92
N TRP A 181 -3.21 -20.45 -5.68
CA TRP A 181 -3.70 -21.57 -4.89
C TRP A 181 -3.73 -22.91 -5.64
N LYS A 182 -3.52 -22.92 -6.97
CA LYS A 182 -3.49 -24.17 -7.74
C LYS A 182 -2.08 -24.74 -7.85
N ARG A 183 -1.96 -26.04 -7.57
CA ARG A 183 -0.72 -26.81 -7.72
C ARG A 183 -0.41 -26.95 -9.23
N GLY A 184 0.87 -26.88 -9.60
CA GLY A 184 1.25 -26.95 -11.02
C GLY A 184 0.92 -28.33 -11.59
N GLY A 185 0.10 -28.37 -12.65
CA GLY A 185 -0.32 -29.60 -13.32
C GLY A 185 -1.82 -29.67 -13.61
N ASP A 186 -2.64 -28.97 -12.83
CA ASP A 186 -4.08 -28.94 -13.08
C ASP A 186 -4.38 -27.97 -14.24
N GLU A 187 -4.64 -28.52 -15.43
CA GLU A 187 -5.32 -27.77 -16.48
C GLU A 187 -6.62 -27.21 -15.91
N LEU A 188 -6.68 -25.90 -15.79
CA LEU A 188 -7.94 -25.22 -15.57
C LEU A 188 -8.75 -25.35 -16.85
N ASP A 189 -10.05 -25.58 -16.74
CA ASP A 189 -10.96 -25.34 -17.86
C ASP A 189 -10.83 -23.88 -18.29
N ALA A 190 -10.91 -23.63 -19.60
CA ALA A 190 -11.04 -22.27 -20.11
C ALA A 190 -12.24 -21.61 -19.40
N PRO A 191 -12.08 -20.40 -18.83
CA PRO A 191 -13.18 -19.76 -18.15
C PRO A 191 -14.35 -19.59 -19.11
N ARG A 192 -15.54 -20.01 -18.67
CA ARG A 192 -16.76 -20.02 -19.50
C ARG A 192 -17.15 -18.62 -20.01
N ARG A 193 -16.64 -17.56 -19.37
CA ARG A 193 -16.92 -16.17 -19.74
C ARG A 193 -15.75 -15.26 -19.37
N HIS A 194 -15.28 -14.47 -20.32
CA HIS A 194 -14.32 -13.41 -20.08
C HIS A 194 -15.06 -12.16 -19.58
N VAL A 195 -14.55 -11.53 -18.53
CA VAL A 195 -15.07 -10.24 -18.06
C VAL A 195 -14.67 -9.15 -19.08
N HIS A 196 -15.67 -8.46 -19.61
CA HIS A 196 -15.50 -7.38 -20.59
C HIS A 196 -15.22 -6.05 -19.87
N GLY A 197 -14.75 -5.02 -20.60
CA GLY A 197 -14.35 -3.73 -20.02
C GLY A 197 -15.44 -3.08 -19.14
N ALA A 198 -16.69 -3.02 -19.60
CA ALA A 198 -17.79 -2.42 -18.84
C ALA A 198 -18.12 -3.19 -17.56
N THR A 199 -18.14 -4.53 -17.61
CA THR A 199 -18.31 -5.37 -16.42
C THR A 199 -17.13 -5.25 -15.46
N GLY A 200 -15.92 -5.04 -15.99
CA GLY A 200 -14.72 -4.76 -15.21
C GLY A 200 -14.81 -3.45 -14.45
N LEU A 201 -15.30 -2.38 -15.10
CA LEU A 201 -15.55 -1.09 -14.45
C LEU A 201 -16.57 -1.21 -13.32
N LEU A 202 -17.70 -1.89 -13.56
CA LEU A 202 -18.71 -2.10 -12.53
C LEU A 202 -18.15 -2.92 -11.36
N ALA A 203 -17.42 -4.00 -11.64
CA ALA A 203 -16.77 -4.81 -10.62
C ALA A 203 -15.75 -3.99 -9.81
N ALA A 204 -14.96 -3.14 -10.49
CA ALA A 204 -14.01 -2.25 -9.83
C ALA A 204 -14.73 -1.26 -8.90
N ALA A 205 -15.80 -0.60 -9.37
CA ALA A 205 -16.58 0.32 -8.54
C ALA A 205 -17.18 -0.37 -7.30
N LEU A 206 -17.78 -1.55 -7.48
CA LEU A 206 -18.32 -2.34 -6.36
C LEU A 206 -17.22 -2.76 -5.38
N LEU A 207 -16.06 -3.19 -5.89
CA LEU A 207 -14.92 -3.57 -5.08
C LEU A 207 -14.34 -2.38 -4.31
N GLY A 208 -14.30 -1.20 -4.92
CA GLY A 208 -13.91 0.04 -4.26
C GLY A 208 -14.83 0.40 -3.10
N LEU A 209 -16.14 0.37 -3.34
CA LEU A 209 -17.14 0.61 -2.30
C LEU A 209 -17.04 -0.41 -1.16
N ALA A 210 -16.88 -1.70 -1.49
CA ALA A 210 -16.69 -2.75 -0.50
C ALA A 210 -15.41 -2.56 0.31
N THR A 211 -14.31 -2.16 -0.34
CA THR A 211 -13.03 -1.87 0.33
C THR A 211 -13.18 -0.69 1.27
N LEU A 212 -13.78 0.42 0.83
CA LEU A 212 -14.05 1.58 1.68
C LEU A 212 -14.91 1.20 2.89
N GLY A 213 -16.02 0.47 2.66
CA GLY A 213 -16.89 -0.01 3.73
C GLY A 213 -16.15 -0.88 4.75
N LEU A 214 -15.28 -1.78 4.29
CA LEU A 214 -14.44 -2.59 5.17
C LEU A 214 -13.48 -1.73 6.00
N LEU A 215 -12.84 -0.73 5.40
CA LEU A 215 -11.91 0.16 6.11
C LEU A 215 -12.63 0.98 7.20
N PHE A 216 -13.81 1.53 6.88
CA PHE A 216 -14.62 2.23 7.89
C PHE A 216 -15.13 1.30 8.99
N GLY A 217 -15.53 0.08 8.64
CA GLY A 217 -15.97 -0.93 9.61
C GLY A 217 -14.85 -1.36 10.55
N LEU A 218 -13.65 -1.61 10.03
CA LEU A 218 -12.46 -1.91 10.84
C LEU A 218 -12.12 -0.76 11.79
N ARG A 219 -12.19 0.49 11.31
CA ARG A 219 -12.00 1.66 12.16
C ARG A 219 -12.99 1.69 13.33
N ALA A 220 -14.28 1.43 13.06
CA ALA A 220 -15.31 1.43 14.09
C ALA A 220 -15.17 0.31 15.14
N ILE A 221 -14.36 -0.72 14.89
CA ILE A 221 -14.08 -1.79 15.86
C ILE A 221 -12.86 -1.47 16.73
N VAL A 222 -11.93 -0.68 16.21
CA VAL A 222 -10.67 -0.30 16.90
C VAL A 222 -10.88 0.88 17.86
N HIS A 223 -11.93 1.67 17.67
CA HIS A 223 -12.35 2.77 18.55
C HIS A 223 -13.57 2.39 19.39
#